data_AF-A0A7S1CJU2-F1
#
_entry.id   AF-A0A7S1CJU2-F1
#
_cell.length_a   1.000
_cell.length_b   1.000
_cell.length_c   1.000
_cell.angle_alpha   90.00
_cell.angle_beta   90.00
_cell.angle_gamma   90.00
#
_symmetry.space_group_name_H-M   'P 1'
#
loop_
_entity.id
_entity.type
_entity.pdbx_description
1 polymer ?
#
loop_
_entity_poly.entity_id
_entity_poly.type
_entity_poly.pdbx_seq_one_letter_code
_entity_poly.pdbx_strand_id
1 'polypeptide(L)'
;GNGSVGGGAGAGVASSAHNGSGGGGVEASAGGDGGGAGGAPQAGARKRRRVVDEACEACGKQGKYRCPGCGYVSCSLPCSSAHKTERSCSGKRNRTPYVKIGQFNDKIVRDDYGFLEDALRAKDSAKRIIREYGTMRVR
;
A
#
# COMPACT_ATOMS: atom_id res chain seq x y z
N GLY A 1 -45.65 38.61 22.65
CA GLY A 1 -44.21 38.91 22.55
C GLY A 1 -43.47 37.84 23.31
N ASN A 2 -42.35 37.28 22.86
CA ASN A 2 -41.24 37.80 22.08
C ASN A 2 -40.63 36.56 21.36
N GLY A 3 -40.12 36.54 20.12
CA GLY A 3 -39.55 37.60 19.31
C GLY A 3 -38.01 37.45 19.26
N SER A 4 -37.49 36.88 18.17
CA SER A 4 -36.12 36.98 17.60
C SER A 4 -34.94 36.22 18.25
N VAL A 5 -34.26 35.41 17.43
CA VAL A 5 -32.95 35.64 16.77
C VAL A 5 -32.83 34.58 15.63
N GLY A 6 -32.49 34.79 14.34
CA GLY A 6 -31.59 35.74 13.66
C GLY A 6 -30.13 35.31 13.86
N GLY A 7 -29.25 34.99 12.93
CA GLY A 7 -29.15 35.00 11.47
C GLY A 7 -27.75 34.46 11.12
N GLY A 8 -27.50 34.04 9.87
CA GLY A 8 -26.23 33.46 9.45
C GLY A 8 -25.11 34.47 9.18
N ALA A 9 -23.87 33.97 9.07
CA ALA A 9 -22.80 34.55 8.27
C ALA A 9 -21.70 33.49 8.03
N GLY A 10 -21.32 33.29 6.77
CA GLY A 10 -20.08 32.62 6.40
C GLY A 10 -18.95 33.62 6.18
N ALA A 11 -17.72 33.11 6.08
CA ALA A 11 -16.59 33.59 5.26
C ALA A 11 -15.26 33.08 5.83
N GLY A 12 -14.27 32.86 4.97
CA GLY A 12 -12.86 32.86 5.37
C GLY A 12 -12.05 31.67 4.92
N VAL A 13 -11.80 31.55 3.60
CA VAL A 13 -10.64 30.83 3.07
C VAL A 13 -9.37 31.61 3.42
N ALA A 14 -8.33 30.93 3.91
CA ALA A 14 -6.99 31.49 4.05
C ALA A 14 -5.99 30.61 3.29
N SER A 15 -5.54 31.13 2.16
CA SER A 15 -4.35 30.72 1.41
C SER A 15 -3.08 31.17 2.13
N SER A 16 -1.98 30.40 2.05
CA SER A 16 -0.55 30.80 2.13
C SER A 16 0.29 29.56 2.44
N ALA A 17 1.50 29.30 1.94
CA ALA A 17 2.36 29.95 0.95
C ALA A 17 3.40 28.87 0.53
N HIS A 18 3.74 28.82 -0.75
CA HIS A 18 4.85 28.00 -1.26
C HIS A 18 6.07 28.91 -1.32
N ASN A 19 7.17 28.53 -0.65
CA ASN A 19 8.42 29.25 -0.75
C ASN A 19 9.35 28.52 -1.72
N GLY A 20 9.80 29.22 -2.75
CA GLY A 20 10.82 28.77 -3.68
C GLY A 20 12.20 29.26 -3.25
N SER A 21 13.22 28.45 -3.52
CA SER A 21 14.63 28.87 -3.56
C SER A 21 15.30 28.15 -4.72
N GLY A 22 15.94 28.92 -5.60
CA GLY A 22 16.61 28.45 -6.82
C GLY A 22 18.14 28.38 -6.73
N GLY A 23 18.74 28.09 -7.90
CA GLY A 23 20.17 28.20 -8.25
C GLY A 23 20.99 26.94 -7.98
N GLY A 24 21.88 26.43 -8.84
CA GLY A 24 22.41 26.83 -10.15
C GLY A 24 23.69 26.01 -10.49
N GLY A 25 23.96 25.78 -11.78
CA GLY A 25 25.24 25.34 -12.41
C GLY A 25 25.80 23.96 -12.06
N VAL A 26 26.67 23.26 -12.81
CA VAL A 26 27.25 23.32 -14.17
C VAL A 26 27.95 21.95 -14.37
N GLU A 27 27.87 21.41 -15.60
CA GLU A 27 28.82 20.54 -16.34
C GLU A 27 29.47 19.28 -15.72
N ALA A 28 29.42 18.16 -16.48
CA ALA A 28 30.60 17.48 -17.06
C ALA A 28 30.26 16.10 -17.64
N SER A 29 30.77 15.85 -18.84
CA SER A 29 30.71 14.62 -19.63
C SER A 29 31.71 13.56 -19.13
N ALA A 30 31.36 12.27 -19.21
CA ALA A 30 32.31 11.17 -19.42
C ALA A 30 31.58 9.93 -19.97
N GLY A 31 32.11 9.38 -21.06
CA GLY A 31 31.69 8.10 -21.64
C GLY A 31 32.21 6.89 -20.85
N GLY A 32 31.72 5.71 -21.20
CA GLY A 32 32.10 4.45 -20.58
C GLY A 32 31.35 3.25 -21.15
N ASP A 33 31.90 2.72 -22.22
CA ASP A 33 31.69 1.43 -22.87
C ASP A 33 31.97 0.20 -21.97
N GLY A 34 31.23 -0.88 -22.24
CA GLY A 34 31.75 -2.25 -22.13
C GLY A 34 31.38 -3.11 -20.91
N GLY A 35 30.99 -4.36 -21.19
CA GLY A 35 31.35 -5.51 -20.34
C GLY A 35 30.20 -6.32 -19.72
N GLY A 36 29.75 -7.35 -20.42
CA GLY A 36 28.99 -8.44 -19.82
C GLY A 36 29.82 -9.23 -18.81
N ALA A 37 29.20 -9.60 -17.69
CA ALA A 37 29.74 -10.57 -16.74
C ALA A 37 28.63 -11.53 -16.32
N GLY A 38 28.99 -12.81 -16.32
CA GLY A 38 28.09 -13.96 -16.21
C GLY A 38 27.23 -14.00 -14.96
N GLY A 39 26.06 -14.63 -15.14
CA GLY A 39 25.16 -15.00 -14.06
C GLY A 39 25.81 -16.01 -13.12
N ALA A 40 26.33 -15.52 -12.01
CA ALA A 40 26.57 -16.32 -10.81
C ALA A 40 25.22 -16.67 -10.15
N PRO A 41 25.10 -17.85 -9.52
CA PRO A 41 23.85 -18.31 -8.91
C PRO A 41 23.53 -17.44 -7.69
N GLN A 42 22.40 -16.74 -7.75
CA GLN A 42 21.94 -15.91 -6.64
C GLN A 42 21.48 -16.81 -5.48
N ALA A 43 22.41 -17.06 -4.56
CA ALA A 43 22.14 -17.61 -3.25
C ALA A 43 21.09 -16.77 -2.53
N GLY A 44 20.09 -17.44 -1.95
CA GLY A 44 18.84 -16.88 -1.47
C GLY A 44 18.98 -15.60 -0.63
N ALA A 45 18.47 -14.50 -1.19
CA ALA A 45 18.28 -13.25 -0.49
C ALA A 45 17.35 -13.46 0.71
N ARG A 46 17.93 -13.53 1.92
CA ARG A 46 17.19 -13.53 3.17
C ARG A 46 16.38 -12.24 3.23
N LYS A 47 15.07 -12.35 3.07
CA LYS A 47 14.11 -11.24 3.05
C LYS A 47 14.29 -10.44 4.35
N ARG A 48 14.98 -9.29 4.27
CA ARG A 48 15.20 -8.43 5.45
C ARG A 48 13.84 -8.05 6.01
N ARG A 49 13.55 -8.51 7.22
CA ARG A 49 12.30 -8.19 7.93
C ARG A 49 12.33 -6.68 8.16
N ARG A 50 11.40 -5.92 7.57
CA ARG A 50 11.22 -4.50 7.92
C ARG A 50 10.94 -4.45 9.42
N VAL A 51 11.84 -3.85 10.17
CA VAL A 51 11.57 -3.48 11.55
C VAL A 51 10.58 -2.31 11.47
N VAL A 52 9.47 -2.44 12.20
CA VAL A 52 8.54 -1.34 12.39
C VAL A 52 9.02 -0.65 13.66
N ASP A 53 9.74 0.47 13.51
CA ASP A 53 10.22 1.27 14.65
C ASP A 53 9.09 2.10 15.30
N GLU A 54 7.86 1.97 14.79
CA GLU A 54 6.67 2.63 15.31
C GLU A 54 6.10 1.85 16.52
N ALA A 55 5.66 2.58 17.55
CA ALA A 55 4.95 1.98 18.67
C ALA A 55 3.53 1.55 18.27
N CYS A 56 2.99 0.53 18.95
CA CYS A 56 1.62 0.11 18.79
C CYS A 56 0.67 1.21 19.26
N GLU A 57 -0.25 1.60 18.38
CA GLU A 57 -1.22 2.67 18.64
C GLU A 57 -2.26 2.31 19.71
N ALA A 58 -2.46 1.02 20.01
CA ALA A 58 -3.36 0.58 21.09
C ALA A 58 -2.65 0.49 22.45
N CYS A 59 -1.41 0.01 22.46
CA CYS A 59 -0.76 -0.53 23.65
C CYS A 59 0.53 0.20 24.03
N GLY A 60 1.06 1.08 23.17
CA GLY A 60 2.32 1.81 23.34
C GLY A 60 3.60 0.96 23.26
N LYS A 61 3.50 -0.37 23.23
CA LYS A 61 4.66 -1.29 23.10
C LYS A 61 5.20 -1.28 21.66
N GLN A 62 6.41 -1.78 21.46
CA GLN A 62 7.03 -1.88 20.13
C GLN A 62 6.10 -2.56 19.11
N GLY A 63 5.84 -1.88 17.99
CA GLY A 63 5.02 -2.40 16.90
C GLY A 63 5.68 -3.58 16.21
N LYS A 64 4.92 -4.64 15.96
CA LYS A 64 5.42 -5.85 15.26
C LYS A 64 4.76 -6.04 13.91
N TYR A 65 3.53 -5.55 13.74
CA TYR A 65 2.73 -5.73 12.55
C TYR A 65 2.07 -4.43 12.14
N ARG A 66 1.89 -4.24 10.82
CA ARG A 66 1.20 -3.08 10.24
C ARG A 66 0.02 -3.55 9.41
N CYS A 67 -1.16 -2.98 9.65
CA CYS A 67 -2.36 -3.32 8.91
C CYS A 67 -2.23 -2.86 7.44
N PRO A 68 -2.40 -3.73 6.43
CA PRO A 68 -2.24 -3.35 5.04
C PRO A 68 -3.42 -2.51 4.50
N GLY A 69 -4.56 -2.50 5.21
CA GLY A 69 -5.74 -1.72 4.83
C GLY A 69 -5.69 -0.26 5.31
N CYS A 70 -5.40 -0.05 6.60
CA CYS A 70 -5.44 1.28 7.22
C CYS A 70 -4.08 1.78 7.74
N GLY A 71 -3.03 0.98 7.67
CA GLY A 71 -1.71 1.35 8.17
C GLY A 71 -1.52 1.22 9.68
N TYR A 72 -2.54 0.81 10.43
CA TYR A 72 -2.51 0.70 11.89
C TYR A 72 -1.36 -0.20 12.39
N VAL A 73 -0.55 0.33 13.31
CA VAL A 73 0.57 -0.41 13.91
C VAL A 73 0.11 -1.17 15.16
N SER A 74 0.37 -2.48 15.19
CA SER A 74 -0.06 -3.38 16.27
C SER A 74 1.10 -4.20 16.83
N CYS A 75 1.09 -4.38 18.16
CA CYS A 75 2.08 -5.16 18.91
C CYS A 75 1.79 -6.68 18.88
N SER A 76 0.51 -7.07 18.80
CA SER A 76 0.07 -8.47 18.95
C SER A 76 -1.30 -8.72 18.31
N LEU A 77 -1.73 -9.99 18.28
CA LEU A 77 -3.04 -10.40 17.77
C LEU A 77 -4.22 -9.63 18.39
N PRO A 78 -4.33 -9.46 19.73
CA PRO A 78 -5.45 -8.71 20.32
C PRO A 78 -5.51 -7.26 19.85
N CYS A 79 -4.36 -6.57 19.69
CA CYS A 79 -4.34 -5.22 19.13
C CYS A 79 -4.69 -5.21 17.63
N SER A 80 -4.35 -6.28 16.91
CA SER A 80 -4.70 -6.43 15.50
C SER A 80 -6.18 -6.77 15.26
N SER A 81 -6.87 -7.39 16.22
CA SER A 81 -8.31 -7.66 16.15
C SER A 81 -9.12 -6.49 16.69
N ALA A 82 -8.69 -5.86 17.79
CA ALA A 82 -9.36 -4.72 18.39
C ALA A 82 -9.49 -3.56 17.40
N HIS A 83 -8.43 -3.18 16.68
CA HIS A 83 -8.56 -2.08 15.70
C HIS A 83 -9.49 -2.43 14.54
N LYS A 84 -9.63 -3.71 14.17
CA LYS A 84 -10.55 -4.13 13.10
C LYS A 84 -12.00 -3.94 13.54
N THR A 85 -12.31 -4.23 14.79
CA THR A 85 -13.65 -4.02 15.35
C THR A 85 -13.92 -2.55 15.62
N GLU A 86 -13.00 -1.85 16.30
CA GLU A 86 -13.17 -0.46 16.72
C GLU A 86 -13.21 0.53 15.54
N ARG A 87 -12.38 0.31 14.52
CA ARG A 87 -12.34 1.16 13.31
C ARG A 87 -13.08 0.58 12.12
N SER A 88 -13.86 -0.50 12.32
CA SER A 88 -14.55 -1.23 11.25
C SER A 88 -13.65 -1.52 10.04
N CYS A 89 -12.42 -1.97 10.30
CA CYS A 89 -11.41 -2.20 9.26
C CYS A 89 -11.42 -3.66 8.78
N SER A 90 -11.58 -3.86 7.46
CA SER A 90 -11.50 -5.18 6.83
C SER A 90 -10.11 -5.85 6.96
N GLY A 91 -9.06 -5.03 7.17
CA GLY A 91 -7.68 -5.51 7.22
C GLY A 91 -7.11 -5.96 5.87
N LYS A 92 -7.84 -5.73 4.78
CA LYS A 92 -7.42 -5.98 3.41
C LYS A 92 -7.14 -4.66 2.71
N ARG A 93 -6.06 -4.59 1.93
CA ARG A 93 -5.77 -3.43 1.09
C ARG A 93 -6.74 -3.43 -0.08
N ASN A 94 -7.44 -2.31 -0.30
CA ASN A 94 -8.24 -2.09 -1.50
C ASN A 94 -7.28 -1.96 -2.68
N ARG A 95 -7.15 -3.02 -3.49
CA ARG A 95 -6.23 -3.04 -4.63
C ARG A 95 -6.72 -2.21 -5.82
N THR A 96 -8.04 -2.13 -5.99
CA THR A 96 -8.68 -1.47 -7.14
C THR A 96 -9.61 -0.33 -6.66
N PRO A 97 -9.09 0.71 -5.99
CA PRO A 97 -9.89 1.88 -5.67
C PRO A 97 -10.28 2.61 -6.96
N TYR A 98 -11.48 3.21 -7.01
CA TYR A 98 -11.85 4.06 -8.13
C TYR A 98 -10.94 5.30 -8.18
N VAL A 99 -10.35 5.56 -9.34
CA VAL A 99 -9.51 6.73 -9.58
C VAL A 99 -10.07 7.51 -10.77
N LYS A 100 -10.20 8.83 -10.61
CA LYS A 100 -10.60 9.72 -11.71
C LYS A 100 -9.53 9.71 -12.80
N ILE A 101 -9.93 9.84 -14.06
CA ILE A 101 -9.01 9.74 -15.20
C ILE A 101 -7.80 10.68 -15.10
N GLY A 102 -7.97 11.92 -14.59
CA GLY A 102 -6.87 12.87 -14.41
C GLY A 102 -5.88 12.54 -13.29
N GLN A 103 -6.18 11.54 -12.45
CA GLN A 103 -5.30 11.04 -11.39
C GLN A 103 -4.81 9.61 -11.70
N PHE A 104 -5.18 9.08 -12.87
CA PHE A 104 -4.74 7.77 -13.31
C PHE A 104 -3.28 7.84 -13.76
N ASN A 105 -2.40 7.23 -12.96
CA ASN A 105 -0.95 7.29 -13.12
C ASN A 105 -0.39 5.88 -13.39
N ASP A 106 0.83 5.79 -13.94
CA ASP A 106 1.48 4.51 -14.24
C ASP A 106 1.65 3.58 -13.04
N LYS A 107 1.68 4.13 -11.82
CA LYS A 107 1.68 3.31 -10.59
C LYS A 107 0.40 2.49 -10.47
N ILE A 108 -0.75 3.08 -10.81
CA ILE A 108 -2.06 2.40 -10.75
C ILE A 108 -2.12 1.32 -11.82
N VAL A 109 -1.66 1.61 -13.04
CA VAL A 109 -1.57 0.61 -14.13
C VAL A 109 -0.77 -0.62 -13.69
N ARG A 110 0.38 -0.41 -13.04
CA ARG A 110 1.20 -1.52 -12.54
C ARG A 110 0.53 -2.31 -11.42
N ASP A 111 -0.13 -1.62 -10.50
CA ASP A 111 -0.86 -2.26 -9.39
C ASP A 111 -2.02 -3.12 -9.95
N ASP A 112 -2.76 -2.61 -10.93
CA ASP A 112 -3.87 -3.31 -11.60
C ASP A 112 -3.37 -4.51 -12.40
N TYR A 113 -2.28 -4.37 -13.14
CA TYR A 113 -1.65 -5.48 -13.86
C TYR A 113 -1.21 -6.58 -12.90
N GLY A 114 -0.56 -6.22 -11.78
CA GLY A 114 -0.18 -7.17 -10.75
C GLY A 114 -1.38 -7.89 -10.12
N PHE A 115 -2.50 -7.19 -9.95
CA PHE A 115 -3.75 -7.81 -9.52
C PHE A 115 -4.25 -8.88 -10.51
N LEU A 116 -4.22 -8.59 -11.81
CA LEU A 116 -4.62 -9.55 -12.85
C LEU A 116 -3.70 -10.79 -12.88
N GLU A 117 -2.39 -10.60 -12.75
CA GLU A 117 -1.46 -11.73 -12.68
C GLU A 117 -1.72 -12.62 -11.45
N ASP A 118 -1.98 -12.03 -10.29
CA ASP A 118 -2.31 -12.78 -9.07
C ASP A 118 -3.60 -13.60 -9.25
N ALA A 119 -4.61 -13.03 -9.92
CA ALA A 119 -5.83 -13.74 -10.25
C ALA A 119 -5.59 -14.93 -11.21
N LEU A 120 -4.72 -14.75 -12.21
CA LEU A 120 -4.32 -15.83 -13.11
C LEU A 120 -3.59 -16.95 -12.37
N ARG A 121 -2.64 -16.61 -11.49
CA ARG A 121 -1.94 -17.58 -10.63
C ARG A 121 -2.90 -18.36 -9.73
N ALA A 122 -3.89 -17.69 -9.13
CA ALA A 122 -4.91 -18.34 -8.30
C ALA A 122 -5.77 -19.32 -9.11
N LYS A 123 -6.21 -18.92 -10.30
CA LYS A 123 -6.95 -19.77 -11.25
C LYS A 123 -6.15 -21.01 -11.64
N ASP A 124 -4.88 -20.86 -11.98
CA ASP A 124 -4.04 -22.00 -12.40
C ASP A 124 -3.74 -22.94 -11.22
N SER A 125 -3.56 -22.38 -10.02
CA SER A 125 -3.43 -23.16 -8.78
C SER A 125 -4.69 -23.99 -8.51
N ALA A 126 -5.87 -23.38 -8.64
CA ALA A 126 -7.15 -24.08 -8.49
C ALA A 126 -7.32 -25.20 -9.53
N LYS A 127 -6.98 -24.96 -10.80
CA LYS A 127 -6.99 -25.99 -11.85
C LYS A 127 -6.08 -27.18 -11.52
N ARG A 128 -4.92 -26.93 -10.89
CA ARG A 128 -4.01 -28.01 -10.47
C ARG A 128 -4.63 -28.82 -9.33
N ILE A 129 -5.14 -28.15 -8.30
CA ILE A 129 -5.80 -28.78 -7.15
C ILE A 129 -7.01 -29.62 -7.62
N ILE A 130 -7.85 -29.08 -8.51
CA ILE A 130 -9.01 -29.80 -9.04
C ILE A 130 -8.59 -31.02 -9.85
N ARG A 131 -7.53 -30.96 -10.66
CA ARG A 131 -7.03 -32.16 -11.37
C ARG A 131 -6.46 -33.22 -10.44
N GLU A 132 -5.76 -32.79 -9.39
CA GLU A 132 -5.08 -33.66 -8.42
C GLU A 132 -6.07 -34.38 -7.50
N TYR A 133 -7.14 -33.71 -7.04
CA TYR A 133 -8.13 -34.28 -6.12
C TYR A 133 -9.48 -34.66 -6.76
N GLY A 134 -9.81 -34.12 -7.94
CA GLY A 134 -11.07 -34.37 -8.64
C GLY A 134 -11.12 -35.70 -9.39
N THR A 135 -9.97 -36.29 -9.70
CA THR A 135 -9.87 -37.61 -10.35
C THR A 135 -10.01 -38.79 -9.37
N MET A 136 -9.93 -38.54 -8.06
CA MET A 136 -10.16 -39.57 -7.02
C MET A 136 -11.64 -39.87 -6.72
N ARG A 137 -12.60 -39.18 -7.35
CA ARG A 137 -14.04 -39.34 -7.09
C ARG A 137 -14.88 -39.91 -8.24
N VAL A 138 -14.23 -40.42 -9.30
CA VAL A 138 -14.92 -41.11 -10.40
C VAL A 138 -14.27 -42.47 -10.64
N ARG A 139 -14.45 -43.38 -9.69
CA ARG A 139 -14.41 -44.84 -9.88
C ARG A 139 -15.33 -45.48 -8.86
#